data_AF-A0A7C5M3U9-F1
#
_entry.id   AF-A0A7C5M3U9-F1
#
_cell.length_a   1.000
_cell.length_b   1.000
_cell.length_c   1.000
_cell.angle_alpha   90.00
_cell.angle_beta   90.00
_cell.angle_gamma   90.00
#
_symmetry.space_group_name_H-M   'P 1'
#
loop_
_entity.id
_entity.type
_entity.pdbx_description
1 polymer ?
#
loop_
_entity_poly.entity_id
_entity_poly.type
_entity_poly.pdbx_seq_one_letter_code
_entity_poly.pdbx_strand_id
1 'polypeptide(L)'
;MTNTQEALLYLTNLLVYSDGTYDDSERQAIQYICKQEGISEDDYAGFIRDVAGLTEKGLYDRGIDLLEECNDEDRLGVFVWLYKLAEADGNIHAKEIRFLLYSIRKAGIEFDDVKQAAAALPPIPVAG
;
A
#
# COMPACT_ATOMS: atom_id res chain seq x y z
N MET A 1 7.78 13.82 1.29
CA MET A 1 6.63 12.96 1.67
C MET A 1 6.51 12.90 3.18
N THR A 2 5.33 12.59 3.71
CA THR A 2 5.13 12.25 5.14
C THR A 2 5.48 10.78 5.38
N ASN A 3 5.68 10.39 6.65
CA ASN A 3 5.88 8.99 7.02
C ASN A 3 4.72 8.11 6.56
N THR A 4 3.47 8.59 6.65
CA THR A 4 2.27 7.89 6.17
C THR A 4 2.33 7.62 4.67
N GLN A 5 2.69 8.65 3.88
CA GLN A 5 2.82 8.52 2.43
C GLN A 5 3.94 7.55 2.04
N GLU A 6 5.10 7.64 2.70
CA GLU A 6 6.21 6.73 2.44
C GLU A 6 5.84 5.28 2.82
N ALA A 7 5.25 5.08 4.01
CA ALA A 7 4.79 3.77 4.46
C ALA A 7 3.81 3.14 3.47
N LEU A 8 2.85 3.93 2.98
CA LEU A 8 1.91 3.50 1.96
C LEU A 8 2.63 3.03 0.70
N LEU A 9 3.55 3.84 0.17
CA LEU A 9 4.29 3.47 -1.04
C LEU A 9 5.14 2.21 -0.85
N TYR A 10 5.82 2.03 0.28
CA TYR A 10 6.59 0.83 0.60
C TYR A 10 5.71 -0.42 0.61
N LEU A 11 4.58 -0.37 1.32
CA LEU A 11 3.71 -1.52 1.51
C LEU A 11 2.87 -1.82 0.25
N THR A 12 2.46 -0.80 -0.49
CA THR A 12 1.79 -0.96 -1.78
C THR A 12 2.74 -1.57 -2.80
N ASN A 13 3.97 -1.07 -2.92
CA ASN A 13 5.00 -1.65 -3.80
C ASN A 13 5.22 -3.13 -3.47
N LEU A 14 5.31 -3.50 -2.19
CA LEU A 14 5.43 -4.90 -1.79
C LEU A 14 4.23 -5.77 -2.17
N LEU A 15 3.03 -5.18 -2.23
CA LEU A 15 1.78 -5.90 -2.49
C LEU A 15 1.55 -6.17 -3.98
N VAL A 16 2.03 -5.30 -4.87
CA VAL A 16 1.88 -5.45 -6.34
C VAL A 16 3.18 -5.82 -7.05
N TYR A 17 4.34 -5.70 -6.42
CA TYR A 17 5.64 -5.98 -7.05
C TYR A 17 6.21 -7.34 -6.61
N SER A 18 5.37 -8.38 -6.57
CA SER A 18 5.78 -9.70 -6.08
C SER A 18 6.47 -10.57 -7.15
N ASP A 19 6.34 -10.23 -8.44
CA ASP A 19 6.95 -10.97 -9.56
C ASP A 19 8.13 -10.25 -10.27
N GLY A 20 8.41 -8.99 -9.88
CA GLY A 20 9.49 -8.18 -10.44
C GLY A 20 9.13 -7.35 -11.68
N THR A 21 7.86 -7.30 -12.08
CA THR A 21 7.36 -6.45 -13.16
C THR A 21 6.02 -5.83 -12.80
N TYR A 22 5.88 -4.51 -13.00
CA TYR A 22 4.56 -3.89 -12.95
C TYR A 22 3.80 -4.13 -14.24
N ASP A 23 2.57 -4.66 -14.15
CA ASP A 23 1.63 -4.54 -15.24
C ASP A 23 0.99 -3.13 -15.31
N ASP A 24 0.29 -2.82 -16.39
CA ASP A 24 -0.29 -1.48 -16.60
C ASP A 24 -1.41 -1.17 -15.59
N SER A 25 -2.09 -2.19 -15.06
CA SER A 25 -3.17 -2.04 -14.09
C SER A 25 -2.64 -1.67 -12.71
N GLU A 26 -1.53 -2.29 -12.29
CA GLU A 26 -0.84 -2.01 -11.02
C GLU A 26 -0.27 -0.59 -11.02
N ARG A 27 0.30 -0.14 -12.15
CA ARG A 27 0.77 1.24 -12.30
C ARG A 27 -0.35 2.24 -12.16
N GLN A 28 -1.50 1.99 -12.78
CA GLN A 28 -2.67 2.86 -12.70
C GLN A 28 -3.23 2.91 -11.27
N ALA A 29 -3.27 1.76 -10.58
CA ALA A 29 -3.71 1.70 -9.20
C ALA A 29 -2.81 2.53 -8.27
N ILE A 30 -1.49 2.41 -8.40
CA ILE A 30 -0.54 3.22 -7.60
C ILE A 30 -0.68 4.70 -7.93
N GLN A 31 -0.76 5.06 -9.21
CA GLN A 31 -0.94 6.47 -9.61
C GLN A 31 -2.24 7.06 -9.06
N TYR A 32 -3.31 6.27 -9.04
CA TYR A 32 -4.57 6.67 -8.44
C TYR A 32 -4.41 6.94 -6.94
N ILE A 33 -3.77 6.03 -6.20
CA ILE A 33 -3.49 6.20 -4.76
C ILE A 33 -2.65 7.45 -4.52
N CYS A 34 -1.54 7.63 -5.26
CA CYS A 34 -0.68 8.82 -5.16
C CYS A 34 -1.49 10.11 -5.32
N LYS A 35 -2.43 10.14 -6.28
CA LYS A 35 -3.29 11.31 -6.51
C LYS A 35 -4.25 11.56 -5.35
N GLN A 36 -4.85 10.53 -4.76
CA GLN A 36 -5.74 10.70 -3.60
C GLN A 36 -4.99 11.18 -2.36
N GLU A 37 -3.75 10.73 -2.18
CA GLU A 37 -2.90 11.06 -1.03
C GLU A 37 -2.03 12.30 -1.25
N GLY A 38 -2.19 13.01 -2.38
CA GLY A 38 -1.44 14.22 -2.69
C GLY A 38 0.07 14.00 -2.87
N ILE A 39 0.48 12.80 -3.27
CA ILE A 39 1.88 12.47 -3.59
C ILE A 39 2.19 12.95 -5.01
N SER A 40 3.22 13.79 -5.15
CA SER A 40 3.61 14.32 -6.46
C SER A 40 4.29 13.26 -7.33
N GLU A 41 4.25 13.44 -8.66
CA GLU A 41 4.97 12.55 -9.58
C GLU A 41 6.48 12.53 -9.31
N ASP A 42 7.05 13.67 -8.93
CA ASP A 42 8.47 13.80 -8.58
C ASP A 42 8.82 13.01 -7.31
N ASP A 43 7.98 13.10 -6.28
CA ASP A 43 8.15 12.32 -5.03
C ASP A 43 8.06 10.82 -5.31
N TYR A 44 7.06 10.39 -6.09
CA TYR A 44 6.90 8.99 -6.47
C TYR A 44 8.07 8.49 -7.33
N ALA A 45 8.54 9.28 -8.30
CA ALA A 45 9.72 8.95 -9.09
C ALA A 45 11.01 8.90 -8.24
N GLY A 46 11.11 9.73 -7.20
CA GLY A 46 12.14 9.63 -6.16
C GLY A 46 12.07 8.29 -5.45
N PHE A 47 10.91 7.97 -4.89
CA PHE A 47 10.66 6.71 -4.19
C PHE A 47 11.04 5.49 -5.04
N ILE A 48 10.61 5.42 -6.31
CA ILE A 48 10.91 4.27 -7.19
C ILE A 48 12.43 4.08 -7.40
N ARG A 49 13.21 5.17 -7.44
CA ARG A 49 14.67 5.09 -7.52
C ARG A 49 15.27 4.60 -6.21
N ASP A 50 14.75 5.05 -5.08
CA ASP A 50 15.28 4.72 -3.75
C ASP A 50 15.03 3.26 -3.37
N VAL A 51 13.92 2.70 -3.83
CA VAL A 51 13.58 1.29 -3.57
C VAL A 51 14.17 0.33 -4.62
N ALA A 52 14.80 0.84 -5.67
CA ALA A 52 15.43 0.02 -6.70
C ALA A 52 16.57 -0.81 -6.11
N GLY A 53 16.34 -2.12 -5.96
CA GLY A 53 17.30 -3.07 -5.40
C GLY A 53 17.07 -3.42 -3.92
N LEU A 54 16.02 -2.89 -3.29
CA LEU A 54 15.57 -3.40 -2.00
C LEU A 54 14.95 -4.78 -2.16
N THR A 55 15.13 -5.62 -1.14
CA THR A 55 14.46 -6.92 -1.05
C THR A 55 13.03 -6.74 -0.55
N GLU A 56 12.15 -7.72 -0.80
CA GLU A 56 10.79 -7.76 -0.24
C GLU A 56 10.80 -7.49 1.28
N LYS A 57 11.75 -8.13 1.99
CA LYS A 57 11.92 -7.93 3.43
C LYS A 57 12.32 -6.49 3.77
N GLY A 58 13.23 -5.90 3.00
CA GLY A 58 13.65 -4.51 3.20
C GLY A 58 12.52 -3.51 2.98
N LEU A 59 11.69 -3.73 1.96
CA LEU A 59 10.48 -2.95 1.72
C LEU A 59 9.51 -3.06 2.90
N TYR A 60 9.30 -4.29 3.38
CA TYR A 60 8.41 -4.55 4.51
C TYR A 60 8.89 -3.87 5.79
N ASP A 61 10.12 -4.16 6.20
CA ASP A 61 10.68 -3.67 7.45
C ASP A 61 10.61 -2.13 7.46
N ARG A 62 10.99 -1.49 6.34
CA ARG A 62 10.94 -0.03 6.23
C ARG A 62 9.52 0.53 6.28
N GLY A 63 8.57 -0.09 5.59
CA GLY A 63 7.17 0.34 5.61
C GLY A 63 6.54 0.23 6.99
N ILE A 64 6.84 -0.83 7.74
CA ILE A 64 6.34 -1.00 9.11
C ILE A 64 7.01 -0.02 10.08
N ASP A 65 8.32 0.18 9.98
CA ASP A 65 9.03 1.15 10.84
C ASP A 65 8.41 2.55 10.71
N LEU A 66 8.06 2.95 9.48
CA LEU A 66 7.39 4.22 9.21
C LEU A 66 5.96 4.26 9.79
N LEU A 67 5.19 3.17 9.71
CA LEU A 67 3.86 3.07 10.32
C LEU A 67 3.91 3.19 11.85
N GLU A 68 4.94 2.65 12.50
CA GLU A 68 5.11 2.73 13.96
C GLU A 68 5.29 4.19 14.43
N GLU A 69 5.75 5.08 13.55
CA GLU A 69 5.86 6.52 13.80
C GLU A 69 4.56 7.30 13.50
N CYS A 70 3.56 6.66 12.89
CA CYS A 70 2.28 7.27 12.53
C CYS A 70 1.26 7.17 13.67
N ASN A 71 0.27 8.07 13.68
CA ASN A 71 -0.90 7.95 14.57
C ASN A 71 -1.87 6.86 14.05
N ASP A 72 -2.86 6.49 14.87
CA ASP A 72 -3.78 5.40 14.55
C ASP A 72 -4.65 5.68 13.30
N GLU A 73 -5.03 6.93 13.06
CA GLU A 73 -5.82 7.34 11.89
C GLU A 73 -5.01 7.20 10.60
N ASP A 74 -3.77 7.66 10.61
CA ASP A 74 -2.82 7.52 9.50
C ASP A 74 -2.52 6.05 9.20
N ARG A 75 -2.27 5.24 10.25
CA ARG A 75 -2.05 3.80 10.08
C ARG A 75 -3.28 3.11 9.48
N LEU A 76 -4.48 3.45 9.95
CA LEU A 76 -5.74 2.93 9.39
C LEU A 76 -5.87 3.30 7.91
N GLY A 77 -5.59 4.55 7.55
CA GLY A 77 -5.63 5.02 6.16
C GLY A 77 -4.73 4.20 5.23
N VAL A 78 -3.51 3.86 5.66
CA VAL A 78 -2.62 3.00 4.89
C VAL A 78 -3.24 1.62 4.66
N PHE A 79 -3.76 0.97 5.70
CA PHE A 79 -4.38 -0.35 5.55
C PHE A 79 -5.67 -0.34 4.74
N VAL A 80 -6.42 0.75 4.74
CA VAL A 80 -7.58 0.95 3.88
C VAL A 80 -7.17 0.91 2.41
N TRP A 81 -6.10 1.60 2.03
CA TRP A 81 -5.60 1.56 0.65
C TRP A 81 -5.06 0.18 0.26
N LEU A 82 -4.32 -0.48 1.14
CA LEU A 82 -3.82 -1.84 0.89
C LEU A 82 -4.98 -2.83 0.73
N TYR A 83 -6.04 -2.70 1.52
CA TYR A 83 -7.26 -3.49 1.38
C TYR A 83 -7.98 -3.22 0.05
N LYS A 84 -8.11 -1.95 -0.34
CA LYS A 84 -8.73 -1.56 -1.63
C LYS A 84 -7.95 -2.08 -2.82
N LEU A 85 -6.62 -2.04 -2.76
CA LEU A 85 -5.76 -2.62 -3.78
C LEU A 85 -5.99 -4.14 -3.88
N ALA A 86 -6.16 -4.79 -2.72
CA ALA A 86 -6.50 -6.19 -2.65
C ALA A 86 -7.92 -6.57 -3.09
N GLU A 87 -8.84 -5.61 -3.16
CA GLU A 87 -10.17 -5.82 -3.76
C GLU A 87 -10.17 -5.54 -5.26
N ALA A 88 -9.34 -4.60 -5.71
CA ALA A 88 -9.28 -4.16 -7.10
C ALA A 88 -8.66 -5.23 -8.00
N ASP A 89 -7.61 -5.89 -7.51
CA ASP A 89 -7.01 -7.02 -8.21
C ASP A 89 -7.71 -8.34 -7.80
N GLY A 90 -8.44 -8.93 -8.73
CA GLY A 90 -9.10 -10.23 -8.53
C GLY A 90 -8.13 -11.40 -8.38
N ASN A 91 -6.81 -11.17 -8.51
CA ASN A 91 -5.77 -12.19 -8.49
C ASN A 91 -4.83 -12.12 -7.29
N ILE A 92 -5.17 -11.35 -6.25
CA ILE A 92 -4.35 -11.25 -5.03
C ILE A 92 -4.00 -12.63 -4.50
N HIS A 93 -2.71 -12.90 -4.42
CA HIS A 93 -2.19 -14.18 -3.99
C HIS A 93 -2.38 -14.35 -2.48
N ALA A 94 -2.57 -15.59 -2.04
CA ALA A 94 -2.68 -15.91 -0.60
C ALA A 94 -1.45 -15.47 0.22
N LYS A 95 -0.29 -15.23 -0.42
CA LYS A 95 0.89 -14.62 0.21
C LYS A 95 0.61 -13.15 0.59
N GLU A 96 0.06 -12.36 -0.32
CA GLU A 96 -0.27 -10.94 -0.14
C GLU A 96 -1.44 -10.74 0.85
N ILE A 97 -2.44 -11.62 0.85
CA ILE A 97 -3.52 -11.58 1.87
C ILE A 97 -2.95 -11.83 3.27
N ARG A 98 -2.10 -12.86 3.43
CA ARG A 98 -1.48 -13.18 4.73
C ARG A 98 -0.59 -12.03 5.20
N PHE A 99 0.13 -11.42 4.27
CA PHE A 99 0.92 -10.24 4.51
C PHE A 99 0.07 -9.06 5.05
N LEU A 100 -1.04 -8.74 4.37
CA LEU A 100 -1.94 -7.66 4.77
C LEU A 100 -2.49 -7.90 6.18
N LEU A 101 -3.03 -9.10 6.43
CA LEU A 101 -3.60 -9.47 7.73
C LEU A 101 -2.56 -9.44 8.86
N TYR A 102 -1.34 -9.90 8.60
CA TYR A 102 -0.24 -9.83 9.57
C TYR A 102 0.13 -8.39 9.90
N SER A 103 0.19 -7.53 8.88
CA SER A 103 0.57 -6.12 9.03
C SER A 103 -0.49 -5.33 9.81
N ILE A 104 -1.76 -5.53 9.51
CA ILE A 104 -2.90 -4.95 10.26
C ILE A 104 -2.81 -5.33 11.74
N ARG A 105 -2.63 -6.63 12.02
CA ARG A 105 -2.50 -7.13 13.39
C ARG A 105 -1.28 -6.54 14.11
N LYS A 106 -0.13 -6.46 13.44
CA LYS A 106 1.11 -5.91 14.03
C LYS A 106 0.96 -4.43 14.37
N ALA A 107 0.24 -3.68 13.54
CA ALA A 107 -0.03 -2.26 13.77
C ALA A 107 -1.10 -1.98 14.85
N GLY A 108 -1.69 -3.02 15.44
CA GLY A 108 -2.71 -2.91 16.49
C GLY A 108 -4.07 -2.43 15.98
N ILE A 109 -4.36 -2.63 14.69
CA ILE A 109 -5.61 -2.20 14.06
C ILE A 109 -6.56 -3.40 13.92
N GLU A 110 -7.85 -3.16 14.18
CA GLU A 110 -8.88 -4.16 13.96
C GLU A 110 -9.24 -4.25 12.48
N PHE A 111 -9.30 -5.47 11.96
CA PHE A 111 -9.55 -5.70 10.53
C PHE A 111 -10.93 -5.19 10.07
N ASP A 112 -11.95 -5.26 10.93
CA ASP A 112 -13.28 -4.77 10.59
C ASP A 112 -13.32 -3.23 10.47
N ASP A 113 -12.47 -2.51 11.20
CA ASP A 113 -12.34 -1.05 11.06
C ASP A 113 -11.79 -0.69 9.67
N VAL A 114 -10.80 -1.45 9.19
CA VAL A 114 -10.24 -1.30 7.83
C VAL A 114 -11.33 -1.51 6.79
N LYS A 115 -12.11 -2.60 6.90
CA LYS A 115 -13.20 -2.89 5.96
C LYS A 115 -14.28 -1.82 5.98
N GLN A 116 -14.68 -1.36 7.16
CA GLN A 116 -15.70 -0.33 7.31
C GLN A 116 -15.25 0.99 6.69
N ALA A 117 -14.01 1.41 6.96
CA ALA A 117 -13.44 2.63 6.39
C ALA A 117 -13.27 2.51 4.87
N ALA A 118 -12.81 1.35 4.37
CA ALA A 118 -12.71 1.09 2.94
C ALA A 118 -14.07 1.19 2.24
N ALA A 119 -15.16 0.72 2.85
CA ALA A 119 -16.49 0.81 2.25
C ALA A 119 -16.96 2.25 1.96
N ALA A 120 -16.39 3.26 2.64
CA ALA A 120 -16.67 4.68 2.39
C ALA A 120 -15.90 5.27 1.20
N LEU A 121 -14.85 4.59 0.71
CA LEU A 121 -14.03 5.03 -0.42
C LEU A 121 -14.48 4.42 -1.74
N PRO A 122 -14.35 5.15 -2.86
CA PRO A 122 -14.58 4.60 -4.19
C PRO A 122 -13.62 3.42 -4.48
N PRO A 123 -14.01 2.49 -5.38
CA PRO A 123 -13.11 1.45 -5.84
C PRO A 123 -11.93 2.05 -6.62
N ILE A 124 -10.78 1.37 -6.55
CA ILE A 124 -9.63 1.73 -7.40
C ILE A 124 -9.99 1.38 -8.85
N PRO A 125 -9.79 2.30 -9.81
CA PRO A 125 -10.03 2.00 -11.21
C PRO A 125 -9.03 0.94 -11.69
N VAL A 126 -9.54 -0.15 -12.24
CA VAL A 126 -8.72 -1.14 -12.96
C VAL A 126 -8.88 -0.94 -14.46
N ALA A 127 -7.78 -1.01 -15.22
CA ALA A 127 -7.85 -1.11 -16.67
C ALA A 127 -8.48 -2.46 -17.03
N GLY A 128 -9.68 -2.43 -17.59
CA GLY A 128 -10.37 -3.61 -18.13
C GLY A 128 -9.86 -4.03 -19.50
#